data_AF-A0A5N7D5H7-F1
#
_entry.id   AF-A0A5N7D5H7-F1
#
_cell.length_a   1.000
_cell.length_b   1.000
_cell.length_c   1.000
_cell.angle_alpha   90.00
_cell.angle_beta   90.00
_cell.angle_gamma   90.00
#
_symmetry.space_group_name_H-M   'P 1'
#
loop_
_entity.id
_entity.type
_entity.pdbx_description
1 polymer ?
#
loop_
_entity_poly.entity_id
_entity_poly.type
_entity_poly.pdbx_seq_one_letter_code
_entity_poly.pdbx_strand_id
1 'polypeptide(L)'
;MVMPYLPEYEGHEPQSKLTPAVAPFAGRLGGNQDFVVDRSDPRNDKVLEKVPDAAPWMSLSEIFDLRGFLSLDLWKFAFLECIASMMNVFISAWVTLHAPAAVEAPKTEVGIYHTLTFFSPLFGGITNLLLTPLLIYTFAPSSGGHISPTITLATLFARIISFPRAILYMAGQTLGGALAGFAIHTAYGSRDFTVGGCHVDTSLVPVNAALIIEFFACLVLIFLAFGVALDPRQAKIFGHAAGPWLVGVVLGVVCWATAFTRPGYIGASLNPARCFGVYVASEFPGYHWVHWVAPLAAAAAHGLVYLIDPLWSDPR
;
A
#
# COMPACT_ATOMS: atom_id res chain seq x y z
N MET A 1 45.70 36.47 24.65
CA MET A 1 46.52 35.97 23.53
C MET A 1 45.74 34.82 22.92
N VAL A 2 44.67 35.09 22.17
CA VAL A 2 44.62 35.35 20.72
C VAL A 2 45.20 34.20 19.90
N MET A 3 44.32 33.41 19.26
CA MET A 3 44.26 33.14 17.80
C MET A 3 43.27 31.96 17.50
N PRO A 4 42.70 31.83 16.29
CA PRO A 4 41.63 32.67 15.75
C PRO A 4 40.54 31.85 14.98
N TYR A 5 39.45 32.54 14.58
CA TYR A 5 38.65 32.33 13.36
C TYR A 5 38.64 30.95 12.69
N LEU A 6 37.53 30.23 12.81
CA LEU A 6 37.05 29.37 11.72
C LEU A 6 36.18 30.23 10.80
N PRO A 7 36.42 30.22 9.48
CA PRO A 7 35.68 31.05 8.54
C PRO A 7 34.22 30.58 8.43
N GLU A 8 33.30 31.54 8.46
CA GLU A 8 31.96 31.39 7.91
C GLU A 8 32.09 30.91 6.47
N TYR A 9 31.64 29.68 6.19
CA TYR A 9 31.43 29.23 4.83
C TYR A 9 30.15 29.91 4.30
N GLU A 10 30.25 31.20 3.97
CA GLU A 10 29.38 31.81 2.96
C GLU A 10 29.83 31.30 1.58
N GLY A 11 29.52 30.04 1.31
CA GLY A 11 29.59 29.47 -0.03
C GLY A 11 28.27 29.71 -0.73
N HIS A 12 28.16 30.82 -1.47
CA HIS A 12 27.25 30.88 -2.61
C HIS A 12 27.72 29.85 -3.64
N GLU A 13 27.33 28.59 -3.45
CA GLU A 13 27.28 27.64 -4.57
C GLU A 13 26.17 28.13 -5.52
N PRO A 14 26.44 28.28 -6.83
CA PRO A 14 25.36 28.39 -7.78
C PRO A 14 24.56 27.10 -7.67
N GLN A 15 23.36 27.16 -7.06
CA GLN A 15 22.38 26.07 -7.08
C GLN A 15 22.38 25.51 -8.50
N SER A 16 22.89 24.28 -8.66
CA SER A 16 22.89 23.64 -9.95
C SER A 16 21.44 23.68 -10.44
N LYS A 17 21.21 24.20 -11.65
CA LYS A 17 19.90 24.26 -12.32
C LYS A 17 19.41 22.86 -12.71
N LEU A 18 19.66 21.85 -11.89
CA LEU A 18 18.96 20.58 -11.99
C LEU A 18 17.59 20.82 -11.38
N THR A 19 16.64 21.26 -12.22
CA THR A 19 15.22 21.08 -11.93
C THR A 19 15.03 19.63 -11.51
N PRO A 20 14.52 19.35 -10.30
CA PRO A 20 14.28 17.97 -9.89
C PRO A 20 13.42 17.31 -10.96
N ALA A 21 13.91 16.19 -11.52
CA ALA A 21 13.17 15.42 -12.52
C ALA A 21 11.86 14.83 -11.96
N VAL A 22 11.66 14.94 -10.64
CA VAL A 22 10.59 14.32 -9.87
C VAL A 22 9.56 15.37 -9.49
N ALA A 23 8.34 15.23 -10.01
CA ALA A 23 7.23 16.13 -9.69
C ALA A 23 6.89 16.09 -8.18
N PRO A 24 6.52 17.21 -7.55
CA PRO A 24 6.09 17.19 -6.15
C PRO A 24 4.81 16.35 -5.99
N PHE A 25 4.73 15.58 -4.91
CA PHE A 25 3.63 14.65 -4.64
C PHE A 25 3.59 14.28 -3.16
N ALA A 26 2.48 14.60 -2.49
CA ALA A 26 2.28 14.40 -1.05
C ALA A 26 2.04 12.94 -0.64
N GLY A 27 1.53 12.11 -1.56
CA GLY A 27 1.14 10.72 -1.29
C GLY A 27 2.27 9.69 -1.32
N ARG A 28 3.54 10.09 -1.24
CA ARG A 28 4.66 9.13 -1.32
C ARG A 28 4.83 8.35 -0.03
N LEU A 29 4.64 7.03 -0.07
CA LEU A 29 5.05 6.15 1.02
C LEU A 29 6.59 6.12 1.08
N GLY A 30 7.18 6.69 2.12
CA GLY A 30 8.63 6.91 2.21
C GLY A 30 9.13 8.22 1.58
N GLY A 31 8.21 9.13 1.26
CA GLY A 31 8.51 10.43 0.70
C GLY A 31 9.20 11.36 1.69
N ASN A 32 10.43 11.71 1.36
CA ASN A 32 11.10 12.91 1.84
C ASN A 32 10.15 14.12 1.67
N GLN A 33 9.79 14.80 2.77
CA GLN A 33 8.89 15.97 2.74
C GLN A 33 9.43 17.10 1.85
N ASP A 34 10.70 17.03 1.44
CA ASP A 34 11.36 17.89 0.46
C ASP A 34 10.63 17.99 -0.91
N PHE A 35 9.72 17.05 -1.21
CA PHE A 35 8.94 17.04 -2.46
C PHE A 35 7.45 17.37 -2.26
N VAL A 36 7.09 17.94 -1.10
CA VAL A 36 5.74 18.44 -0.80
C VAL A 36 5.78 19.96 -0.80
N VAL A 37 4.86 20.60 -1.51
CA VAL A 37 4.80 22.07 -1.56
C VAL A 37 3.89 22.60 -0.46
N ASP A 38 4.20 23.81 0.04
CA ASP A 38 3.33 24.51 0.99
C ASP A 38 2.16 25.16 0.24
N ARG A 39 0.93 24.78 0.64
CA ARG A 39 -0.31 25.31 0.09
C ARG A 39 -0.57 26.76 0.48
N SER A 40 -0.01 27.24 1.59
CA SER A 40 -0.17 28.62 2.07
C SER A 40 0.73 29.63 1.37
N ASP A 41 1.72 29.14 0.60
CA ASP A 41 2.68 29.96 -0.12
C ASP A 41 2.19 30.27 -1.56
N PRO A 42 1.90 31.55 -1.89
CA PRO A 42 1.40 31.96 -3.21
C PRO A 42 2.32 31.61 -4.39
N ARG A 43 3.60 31.33 -4.12
CA ARG A 43 4.56 30.91 -5.16
C ARG A 43 4.21 29.54 -5.75
N ASN A 44 3.44 28.73 -5.02
CA ASN A 44 3.08 27.37 -5.40
C ASN A 44 1.75 27.28 -6.17
N ASP A 45 0.99 28.38 -6.31
CA ASP A 45 -0.35 28.38 -6.93
C ASP A 45 -0.36 27.75 -8.33
N LYS A 46 0.61 28.10 -9.17
CA LYS A 46 0.73 27.54 -10.53
C LYS A 46 1.04 26.04 -10.53
N VAL A 47 1.78 25.56 -9.53
CA VAL A 47 2.10 24.13 -9.38
C VAL A 47 0.84 23.40 -8.94
N LEU A 48 0.13 23.94 -7.95
CA LEU A 48 -1.09 23.36 -7.39
C LEU A 48 -2.25 23.36 -8.38
N GLU A 49 -2.35 24.35 -9.27
CA GLU A 49 -3.34 24.35 -10.36
C GLU A 49 -3.13 23.17 -11.34
N LYS A 50 -1.87 22.78 -11.58
CA LYS A 50 -1.50 21.70 -12.49
C LYS A 50 -1.47 20.33 -11.79
N VAL A 51 -1.01 20.30 -10.54
CA VAL A 51 -0.79 19.10 -9.73
C VAL A 51 -1.35 19.36 -8.33
N PRO A 52 -2.67 19.25 -8.13
CA PRO A 52 -3.30 19.59 -6.85
C PRO A 52 -2.82 18.72 -5.68
N ASP A 53 -2.37 17.49 -5.98
CA ASP A 53 -1.83 16.53 -5.01
C ASP A 53 -0.32 16.71 -4.71
N ALA A 54 0.27 17.83 -5.15
CA ALA A 54 1.59 18.27 -4.72
C ALA A 54 1.60 18.73 -3.24
N ALA A 55 0.43 19.11 -2.71
CA ALA A 55 0.22 19.43 -1.31
C ALA A 55 -0.97 18.63 -0.74
N PRO A 56 -0.93 18.24 0.54
CA PRO A 56 -2.06 17.58 1.19
C PRO A 56 -3.25 18.55 1.35
N TRP A 57 -4.36 18.02 1.89
CA TRP A 57 -5.56 18.81 2.23
C TRP A 57 -6.22 19.49 1.04
N MET A 58 -6.34 18.77 -0.08
CA MET A 58 -7.09 19.26 -1.23
C MET A 58 -8.57 19.51 -0.88
N SER A 59 -9.13 20.55 -1.48
CA SER A 59 -10.58 20.77 -1.54
C SER A 59 -11.26 19.68 -2.37
N LEU A 60 -12.58 19.51 -2.18
CA LEU A 60 -13.34 18.53 -2.96
C LEU A 60 -13.28 18.83 -4.47
N SER A 61 -13.29 20.09 -4.87
CA SER A 61 -13.18 20.50 -6.28
C SER A 61 -11.82 20.11 -6.88
N GLU A 62 -10.74 20.21 -6.11
CA GLU A 62 -9.40 19.81 -6.56
C GLU A 62 -9.27 18.28 -6.64
N ILE A 63 -9.82 17.56 -5.66
CA ILE A 63 -9.82 16.10 -5.65
C ILE A 63 -10.50 15.57 -6.91
N PHE A 64 -11.66 16.14 -7.27
CA PHE A 64 -12.45 15.70 -8.42
C PHE A 64 -12.13 16.43 -9.72
N ASP A 65 -10.98 17.10 -9.83
CA ASP A 65 -10.55 17.72 -11.08
C ASP A 65 -10.19 16.66 -12.15
N LEU A 66 -11.14 16.42 -13.06
CA LEU A 66 -11.03 15.39 -14.08
C LEU A 66 -9.94 15.68 -15.14
N ARG A 67 -9.37 16.89 -15.18
CA ARG A 67 -8.22 17.21 -16.05
C ARG A 67 -7.03 16.30 -15.76
N GLY A 68 -6.95 15.74 -14.56
CA GLY A 68 -5.94 14.73 -14.20
C GLY A 68 -5.91 13.54 -15.17
N PHE A 69 -7.04 13.10 -15.74
CA PHE A 69 -7.05 12.00 -16.72
C PHE A 69 -6.28 12.30 -18.02
N LEU A 70 -6.08 13.59 -18.34
CA LEU A 70 -5.30 14.04 -19.50
C LEU A 70 -3.80 14.15 -19.19
N SER A 71 -3.40 13.98 -17.93
CA SER A 71 -2.00 14.07 -17.51
C SER A 71 -1.23 12.81 -17.90
N LEU A 72 -0.29 12.97 -18.85
CA LEU A 72 0.61 11.89 -19.25
C LEU A 72 1.44 11.34 -18.09
N ASP A 73 1.79 12.19 -17.11
CA ASP A 73 2.57 11.76 -15.96
C ASP A 73 1.76 10.84 -15.04
N LEU A 74 0.46 11.09 -14.86
CA LEU A 74 -0.40 10.17 -14.09
C LEU A 74 -0.50 8.79 -14.76
N TRP A 75 -0.57 8.74 -16.10
CA TRP A 75 -0.53 7.48 -16.84
C TRP A 75 0.81 6.74 -16.68
N LYS A 76 1.94 7.47 -16.72
CA LYS A 76 3.26 6.88 -16.43
C LYS A 76 3.32 6.31 -15.01
N PHE A 77 2.83 7.05 -14.01
CA PHE A 77 2.82 6.58 -12.64
C PHE A 77 1.90 5.38 -12.43
N ALA A 78 0.73 5.35 -13.09
CA ALA A 78 -0.16 4.19 -13.08
C ALA A 78 0.48 2.94 -13.73
N PHE A 79 1.27 3.13 -14.79
CA PHE A 79 2.07 2.05 -15.37
C PHE A 79 3.15 1.53 -14.42
N LEU A 80 3.82 2.41 -13.66
CA LEU A 80 4.77 2.00 -12.63
C LEU A 80 4.08 1.24 -11.50
N GLU A 81 2.90 1.70 -11.05
CA GLU A 81 2.07 0.98 -10.08
C GLU A 81 1.64 -0.40 -10.61
N CYS A 82 1.37 -0.52 -11.91
CA CYS A 82 1.10 -1.81 -12.55
C CYS A 82 2.29 -2.76 -12.46
N ILE A 83 3.51 -2.31 -12.80
CA ILE A 83 4.73 -3.14 -12.69
C ILE A 83 4.98 -3.52 -11.24
N ALA A 84 4.90 -2.56 -10.32
CA ALA A 84 5.15 -2.78 -8.91
C ALA A 84 4.16 -3.78 -8.29
N SER A 85 2.86 -3.61 -8.58
CA SER A 85 1.83 -4.56 -8.15
C SER A 85 2.00 -5.93 -8.80
N MET A 86 2.40 -6.01 -10.07
CA MET A 86 2.69 -7.30 -10.71
C MET A 86 3.79 -8.06 -9.96
N MET A 87 4.91 -7.41 -9.65
CA MET A 87 6.02 -8.01 -8.89
C MET A 87 5.58 -8.39 -7.47
N ASN A 88 4.85 -7.51 -6.79
CA ASN A 88 4.33 -7.74 -5.44
C ASN A 88 3.39 -8.95 -5.39
N VAL A 89 2.39 -8.97 -6.27
CA VAL A 89 1.37 -10.02 -6.31
C VAL A 89 1.99 -11.36 -6.69
N PHE A 90 2.91 -11.40 -7.65
CA PHE A 90 3.58 -12.64 -8.03
C PHE A 90 4.30 -13.27 -6.84
N ILE A 91 5.22 -12.54 -6.19
CA ILE A 91 6.03 -13.10 -5.10
C ILE A 91 5.18 -13.39 -3.84
N SER A 92 4.30 -12.47 -3.44
CA SER A 92 3.49 -12.61 -2.22
C SER A 92 2.40 -13.69 -2.36
N ALA A 93 1.90 -13.96 -3.56
CA ALA A 93 0.99 -15.09 -3.80
C ALA A 93 1.79 -16.39 -3.89
N TRP A 94 2.87 -16.42 -4.67
CA TRP A 94 3.66 -17.63 -4.92
C TRP A 94 4.20 -18.26 -3.64
N VAL A 95 4.71 -17.46 -2.70
CA VAL A 95 5.30 -17.97 -1.44
C VAL A 95 4.26 -18.64 -0.52
N THR A 96 2.98 -18.29 -0.66
CA THR A 96 1.88 -18.84 0.14
C THR A 96 0.96 -19.75 -0.67
N LEU A 97 1.36 -20.10 -1.89
CA LEU A 97 0.60 -20.97 -2.77
C LEU A 97 0.77 -22.43 -2.35
N HIS A 98 -0.34 -23.15 -2.24
CA HIS A 98 -0.34 -24.57 -1.95
C HIS A 98 -1.53 -25.28 -2.59
N ALA A 99 -1.41 -26.59 -2.80
CA ALA A 99 -2.55 -27.41 -3.20
C ALA A 99 -3.66 -27.32 -2.13
N PRO A 100 -4.95 -27.42 -2.51
CA PRO A 100 -6.02 -27.47 -1.54
C PRO A 100 -5.85 -28.73 -0.69
N ALA A 101 -5.77 -28.55 0.62
CA ALA A 101 -5.68 -29.65 1.55
C ALA A 101 -6.81 -29.52 2.58
N ALA A 102 -7.38 -30.66 2.98
CA ALA A 102 -8.32 -30.68 4.09
C ALA A 102 -7.62 -30.13 5.35
N VAL A 103 -8.37 -29.40 6.17
CA VAL A 103 -7.89 -28.94 7.49
C VAL A 103 -7.79 -30.16 8.40
N GLU A 104 -6.65 -30.86 8.35
CA GLU A 104 -6.36 -31.98 9.25
C GLU A 104 -5.71 -31.48 10.55
N ALA A 105 -6.17 -32.00 11.68
CA ALA A 105 -5.53 -31.75 12.97
C ALA A 105 -4.11 -32.37 12.97
N PRO A 106 -3.10 -31.66 13.49
CA PRO A 106 -1.75 -32.19 13.57
C PRO A 106 -1.72 -33.45 14.43
N LYS A 107 -1.19 -34.55 13.88
CA LYS A 107 -1.11 -35.87 14.53
C LYS A 107 0.03 -35.96 15.56
N THR A 108 0.94 -34.99 15.54
CA THR A 108 2.08 -34.87 16.46
C THR A 108 2.22 -33.43 16.92
N GLU A 109 2.88 -33.20 18.05
CA GLU A 109 3.13 -31.85 18.59
C GLU A 109 3.89 -30.95 17.61
N VAL A 110 4.83 -31.52 16.84
CA VAL A 110 5.58 -30.81 15.78
C VAL A 110 4.79 -30.67 14.46
N GLY A 111 3.69 -31.41 14.31
CA GLY A 111 2.86 -31.39 13.10
C GLY A 111 2.25 -30.02 12.82
N ILE A 112 2.10 -29.18 13.86
CA ILE A 112 1.59 -27.81 13.72
C ILE A 112 2.47 -26.93 12.82
N TYR A 113 3.79 -27.16 12.77
CA TYR A 113 4.70 -26.37 11.93
C TYR A 113 4.56 -26.70 10.44
N HIS A 114 3.97 -27.85 10.13
CA HIS A 114 3.69 -28.29 8.76
C HIS A 114 2.28 -27.94 8.29
N THR A 115 1.44 -27.36 9.16
CA THR A 115 0.10 -26.96 8.75
C THR A 115 0.15 -25.69 7.91
N LEU A 116 -0.78 -25.60 6.96
CA LEU A 116 -1.00 -24.40 6.15
C LEU A 116 -1.32 -23.19 7.02
N THR A 117 -1.96 -23.42 8.17
CA THR A 117 -2.28 -22.39 9.17
C THR A 117 -1.08 -21.83 9.91
N PHE A 118 0.11 -22.46 9.83
CA PHE A 118 1.35 -21.91 10.38
C PHE A 118 2.31 -21.47 9.27
N PHE A 119 2.52 -22.33 8.27
CA PHE A 119 3.49 -22.11 7.20
C PHE A 119 3.15 -20.87 6.35
N SER A 120 1.91 -20.80 5.83
CA SER A 120 1.46 -19.67 5.00
C SER A 120 1.56 -18.31 5.73
N PRO A 121 1.06 -18.15 6.98
CA PRO A 121 1.24 -16.91 7.74
C PRO A 121 2.69 -16.48 7.91
N LEU A 122 3.57 -17.43 8.25
CA LEU A 122 4.96 -17.14 8.60
C LEU A 122 5.71 -16.62 7.38
N PHE A 123 5.68 -17.38 6.28
CA PHE A 123 6.36 -16.99 5.06
C PHE A 123 5.69 -15.81 4.38
N GLY A 124 4.34 -15.77 4.33
CA GLY A 124 3.61 -14.62 3.80
C GLY A 124 3.92 -13.34 4.57
N GLY A 125 3.93 -13.39 5.90
CA GLY A 125 4.27 -12.25 6.77
C GLY A 125 5.70 -11.76 6.58
N ILE A 126 6.68 -12.67 6.61
CA ILE A 126 8.10 -12.33 6.40
C ILE A 126 8.35 -11.77 5.00
N THR A 127 7.77 -12.41 3.97
CA THR A 127 7.90 -11.93 2.59
C THR A 127 7.29 -10.54 2.44
N ASN A 128 6.09 -10.29 2.95
CA ASN A 128 5.48 -8.96 2.86
C ASN A 128 6.26 -7.91 3.66
N LEU A 129 6.85 -8.29 4.80
CA LEU A 129 7.70 -7.43 5.62
C LEU A 129 8.94 -6.95 4.87
N LEU A 130 9.56 -7.83 4.08
CA LEU A 130 10.81 -7.53 3.36
C LEU A 130 10.56 -6.99 1.95
N LEU A 131 9.61 -7.56 1.21
CA LEU A 131 9.37 -7.23 -0.20
C LEU A 131 8.74 -5.84 -0.36
N THR A 132 7.72 -5.55 0.44
CA THR A 132 6.96 -4.29 0.39
C THR A 132 7.86 -3.06 0.51
N PRO A 133 8.74 -2.92 1.52
CA PRO A 133 9.64 -1.77 1.61
C PRO A 133 10.56 -1.64 0.41
N LEU A 134 11.09 -2.75 -0.11
CA LEU A 134 11.99 -2.72 -1.26
C LEU A 134 11.26 -2.23 -2.53
N LEU A 135 10.03 -2.69 -2.76
CA LEU A 135 9.19 -2.18 -3.84
C LEU A 135 8.84 -0.70 -3.63
N ILE A 136 8.49 -0.31 -2.40
CA ILE A 136 8.24 1.10 -2.08
C ILE A 136 9.48 1.93 -2.40
N TYR A 137 10.69 1.58 -1.95
CA TYR A 137 11.90 2.33 -2.32
C TYR A 137 12.14 2.39 -3.83
N THR A 138 11.81 1.33 -4.55
CA THR A 138 12.01 1.25 -6.00
C THR A 138 11.06 2.21 -6.74
N PHE A 139 9.79 2.26 -6.34
CA PHE A 139 8.75 2.96 -7.10
C PHE A 139 8.29 4.29 -6.49
N ALA A 140 8.48 4.52 -5.19
CA ALA A 140 8.06 5.72 -4.47
C ALA A 140 8.63 7.04 -5.01
N PRO A 141 9.89 7.11 -5.48
CA PRO A 141 10.39 8.34 -6.10
C PRO A 141 9.51 8.82 -7.26
N SER A 142 8.95 7.89 -8.04
CA SER A 142 8.10 8.20 -9.19
C SER A 142 6.61 8.21 -8.84
N SER A 143 6.03 7.06 -8.47
CA SER A 143 4.58 6.92 -8.25
C SER A 143 4.13 7.13 -6.81
N GLY A 144 5.07 7.16 -5.84
CA GLY A 144 4.74 7.08 -4.43
C GLY A 144 4.57 5.66 -3.88
N GLY A 145 4.67 4.64 -4.74
CA GLY A 145 4.81 3.25 -4.32
C GLY A 145 3.62 2.73 -3.52
N HIS A 146 2.40 3.05 -3.95
CA HIS A 146 1.19 2.61 -3.22
C HIS A 146 1.02 1.10 -3.28
N ILE A 147 1.25 0.52 -4.46
CA ILE A 147 1.25 -0.92 -4.82
C ILE A 147 0.02 -1.73 -4.38
N SER A 148 -1.00 -1.06 -3.88
CA SER A 148 -2.19 -1.61 -3.24
C SER A 148 -3.36 -0.64 -3.38
N PRO A 149 -4.52 -1.09 -3.91
CA PRO A 149 -5.72 -0.28 -3.94
C PRO A 149 -6.18 0.16 -2.54
N THR A 150 -5.88 -0.60 -1.49
CA THR A 150 -6.21 -0.22 -0.10
C THR A 150 -5.50 1.06 0.32
N ILE A 151 -4.20 1.18 0.01
CA ILE A 151 -3.40 2.38 0.28
C ILE A 151 -3.87 3.54 -0.59
N THR A 152 -4.12 3.28 -1.88
CA THR A 152 -4.65 4.29 -2.80
C THR A 152 -6.00 4.84 -2.36
N LEU A 153 -6.91 3.99 -1.91
CA LEU A 153 -8.20 4.42 -1.37
C LEU A 153 -8.00 5.23 -0.08
N ALA A 154 -7.19 4.74 0.86
CA ALA A 154 -6.93 5.48 2.10
C ALA A 154 -6.34 6.88 1.83
N THR A 155 -5.44 7.00 0.86
CA THR A 155 -4.82 8.30 0.51
C THR A 155 -5.81 9.24 -0.18
N LEU A 156 -6.78 8.70 -0.95
CA LEU A 156 -7.87 9.48 -1.54
C LEU A 156 -8.81 10.00 -0.45
N PHE A 157 -9.26 9.13 0.46
CA PHE A 157 -10.17 9.51 1.54
C PHE A 157 -9.51 10.45 2.56
N ALA A 158 -8.19 10.36 2.75
CA ALA A 158 -7.40 11.30 3.53
C ALA A 158 -7.08 12.62 2.78
N ARG A 159 -7.59 12.81 1.56
CA ARG A 159 -7.41 14.02 0.73
C ARG A 159 -5.95 14.33 0.36
N ILE A 160 -5.15 13.29 0.20
CA ILE A 160 -3.72 13.37 -0.16
C ILE A 160 -3.53 13.19 -1.67
N ILE A 161 -4.37 12.37 -2.32
CA ILE A 161 -4.33 12.16 -3.77
C ILE A 161 -5.62 12.60 -4.46
N SER A 162 -5.49 12.98 -5.74
CA SER A 162 -6.63 13.32 -6.60
C SER A 162 -7.41 12.06 -7.01
N PHE A 163 -8.69 12.23 -7.31
CA PHE A 163 -9.58 11.16 -7.79
C PHE A 163 -9.07 10.52 -9.09
N PRO A 164 -8.64 11.27 -10.13
CA PRO A 164 -8.06 10.64 -11.32
C PRO A 164 -6.83 9.78 -11.02
N ARG A 165 -5.92 10.24 -10.14
CA ARG A 165 -4.76 9.44 -9.72
C ARG A 165 -5.22 8.14 -9.06
N ALA A 166 -6.19 8.23 -8.14
CA ALA A 166 -6.70 7.06 -7.44
C ALA A 166 -7.26 6.00 -8.41
N ILE A 167 -8.08 6.43 -9.38
CA ILE A 167 -8.66 5.53 -10.39
C ILE A 167 -7.58 4.91 -11.27
N LEU A 168 -6.64 5.72 -11.78
CA LEU A 168 -5.56 5.23 -12.64
C LEU A 168 -4.63 4.27 -11.89
N TYR A 169 -4.30 4.55 -10.62
CA TYR A 169 -3.50 3.67 -9.78
C TYR A 169 -4.22 2.36 -9.52
N MET A 170 -5.49 2.39 -9.12
CA MET A 170 -6.26 1.17 -8.89
C MET A 170 -6.38 0.33 -10.16
N ALA A 171 -6.60 0.95 -11.32
CA ALA A 171 -6.63 0.26 -12.61
C ALA A 171 -5.26 -0.39 -12.93
N GLY A 172 -4.16 0.36 -12.77
CA GLY A 172 -2.81 -0.16 -12.95
C GLY A 172 -2.48 -1.30 -11.99
N GLN A 173 -2.74 -1.13 -10.70
CA GLN A 173 -2.49 -2.13 -9.66
C GLN A 173 -3.28 -3.43 -9.94
N THR A 174 -4.55 -3.31 -10.34
CA THR A 174 -5.41 -4.45 -10.67
C THR A 174 -4.95 -5.16 -11.95
N LEU A 175 -4.56 -4.41 -12.98
CA LEU A 175 -3.96 -4.97 -14.19
C LEU A 175 -2.66 -5.71 -13.87
N GLY A 176 -1.78 -5.11 -13.06
CA GLY A 176 -0.55 -5.74 -12.58
C GLY A 176 -0.82 -7.04 -11.84
N GLY A 177 -1.80 -7.04 -10.94
CA GLY A 177 -2.27 -8.25 -10.26
C GLY A 177 -2.76 -9.31 -11.23
N ALA A 178 -3.56 -8.94 -12.23
CA ALA A 178 -4.05 -9.86 -13.26
C ALA A 178 -2.91 -10.49 -14.09
N LEU A 179 -1.92 -9.69 -14.50
CA LEU A 179 -0.73 -10.16 -15.22
C LEU A 179 0.09 -11.14 -14.36
N ALA A 180 0.28 -10.82 -13.08
CA ALA A 180 0.91 -11.74 -12.13
C ALA A 180 0.11 -13.04 -11.99
N GLY A 181 -1.23 -12.95 -11.95
CA GLY A 181 -2.12 -14.11 -11.92
C GLY A 181 -1.95 -15.03 -13.13
N PHE A 182 -1.89 -14.46 -14.33
CA PHE A 182 -1.62 -15.21 -15.56
C PHE A 182 -0.24 -15.91 -15.50
N ALA A 183 0.79 -15.21 -15.01
CA ALA A 183 2.12 -15.78 -14.83
C ALA A 183 2.13 -16.92 -13.79
N ILE A 184 1.43 -16.77 -12.66
CA ILE A 184 1.30 -17.81 -11.62
C ILE A 184 0.62 -19.04 -12.20
N HIS A 185 -0.51 -18.88 -12.89
CA HIS A 185 -1.23 -20.00 -13.50
C HIS A 185 -0.35 -20.77 -14.48
N THR A 186 0.38 -20.04 -15.34
CA THR A 186 1.26 -20.63 -16.35
C THR A 186 2.45 -21.35 -15.71
N ALA A 187 3.05 -20.76 -14.67
CA ALA A 187 4.22 -21.32 -13.98
C ALA A 187 3.86 -22.51 -13.07
N TYR A 188 2.68 -22.48 -12.44
CA TYR A 188 2.23 -23.56 -11.55
C TYR A 188 1.64 -24.75 -12.33
N GLY A 189 1.02 -24.51 -13.48
CA GLY A 189 0.49 -25.57 -14.35
C GLY A 189 -0.86 -26.15 -13.92
N SER A 190 -1.50 -25.58 -12.89
CA SER A 190 -2.83 -25.95 -12.41
C SER A 190 -3.61 -24.70 -11.98
N ARG A 191 -4.94 -24.79 -11.91
CA ARG A 191 -5.82 -23.81 -11.24
C ARG A 191 -6.22 -24.26 -9.83
N ASP A 192 -5.99 -25.53 -9.53
CA ASP A 192 -6.39 -26.17 -8.28
C ASP A 192 -5.33 -25.90 -7.20
N PHE A 193 -5.40 -24.70 -6.64
CA PHE A 193 -4.54 -24.26 -5.55
C PHE A 193 -5.24 -23.15 -4.75
N THR A 194 -4.75 -22.94 -3.55
CA THR A 194 -5.18 -21.86 -2.66
C THR A 194 -3.97 -21.03 -2.27
N VAL A 195 -4.24 -19.75 -1.96
CA VAL A 195 -3.21 -18.77 -1.60
C VAL A 195 -3.59 -18.12 -0.28
N GLY A 196 -2.65 -18.04 0.65
CA GLY A 196 -2.82 -17.33 1.91
C GLY A 196 -3.37 -15.91 1.73
N GLY A 197 -4.30 -15.50 2.57
CA GLY A 197 -4.96 -14.20 2.50
C GLY A 197 -6.10 -14.09 1.47
N CYS A 198 -6.22 -15.00 0.49
CA CYS A 198 -7.21 -14.91 -0.58
C CYS A 198 -8.20 -16.08 -0.63
N HIS A 199 -8.06 -17.04 0.29
CA HIS A 199 -8.92 -18.21 0.38
C HIS A 199 -9.71 -18.23 1.69
N VAL A 200 -11.01 -18.50 1.58
CA VAL A 200 -11.94 -18.66 2.71
C VAL A 200 -12.78 -19.91 2.46
N ASP A 201 -12.72 -20.87 3.38
CA ASP A 201 -13.62 -22.01 3.41
C ASP A 201 -14.97 -21.57 3.98
N THR A 202 -15.92 -21.31 3.09
CA THR A 202 -17.25 -20.83 3.45
C THR A 202 -18.11 -21.84 4.22
N SER A 203 -17.71 -23.12 4.27
CA SER A 203 -18.38 -24.11 5.13
C SER A 203 -18.02 -23.94 6.61
N LEU A 204 -16.87 -23.34 6.91
CA LEU A 204 -16.36 -23.10 8.26
C LEU A 204 -16.44 -21.62 8.68
N VAL A 205 -16.32 -20.71 7.71
CA VAL A 205 -16.24 -19.28 7.93
C VAL A 205 -17.33 -18.56 7.16
N PRO A 206 -18.38 -18.06 7.85
CA PRO A 206 -19.40 -17.24 7.23
C PRO A 206 -18.79 -16.01 6.54
N VAL A 207 -19.31 -15.66 5.37
CA VAL A 207 -18.78 -14.55 4.53
C VAL A 207 -18.80 -13.21 5.29
N ASN A 208 -19.79 -12.97 6.15
CA ASN A 208 -19.85 -11.77 6.99
C ASN A 208 -18.73 -11.73 8.04
N ALA A 209 -18.31 -12.87 8.57
CA ALA A 209 -17.16 -12.92 9.48
C ALA A 209 -15.86 -12.59 8.74
N ALA A 210 -15.66 -13.13 7.54
CA ALA A 210 -14.52 -12.79 6.69
C ALA A 210 -14.50 -11.29 6.35
N LEU A 211 -15.65 -10.70 6.03
CA LEU A 211 -15.79 -9.26 5.77
C LEU A 211 -15.36 -8.40 6.96
N ILE A 212 -15.79 -8.73 8.17
CA ILE A 212 -15.44 -7.96 9.37
C ILE A 212 -13.95 -8.09 9.69
N ILE A 213 -13.38 -9.29 9.57
CA ILE A 213 -11.94 -9.49 9.78
C ILE A 213 -11.13 -8.68 8.77
N GLU A 214 -11.50 -8.76 7.48
CA GLU A 214 -10.84 -8.02 6.41
C GLU A 214 -10.93 -6.51 6.63
N PHE A 215 -12.10 -6.00 7.04
CA PHE A 215 -12.30 -4.58 7.36
C PHE A 215 -11.36 -4.10 8.47
N PHE A 216 -11.34 -4.78 9.62
CA PHE A 216 -10.49 -4.37 10.74
C PHE A 216 -9.00 -4.53 10.43
N ALA A 217 -8.63 -5.59 9.70
CA ALA A 217 -7.25 -5.80 9.30
C ALA A 217 -6.78 -4.70 8.33
N CYS A 218 -7.61 -4.31 7.36
CA CYS A 218 -7.34 -3.17 6.49
C CYS A 218 -7.28 -1.85 7.26
N LEU A 219 -8.19 -1.64 8.21
CA LEU A 219 -8.24 -0.44 9.05
C LEU A 219 -6.95 -0.30 9.86
N VAL A 220 -6.51 -1.36 10.53
CA VAL A 220 -5.25 -1.39 11.29
C VAL A 220 -4.06 -1.13 10.37
N LEU A 221 -4.02 -1.80 9.20
CA LEU A 221 -2.95 -1.60 8.21
C LEU A 221 -2.83 -0.12 7.81
N ILE A 222 -3.92 0.52 7.35
CA ILE A 222 -3.86 1.88 6.83
C ILE A 222 -3.60 2.92 7.93
N PHE A 223 -4.17 2.75 9.13
CA PHE A 223 -3.87 3.64 10.25
C PHE A 223 -2.40 3.60 10.64
N LEU A 224 -1.85 2.40 10.81
CA LEU A 224 -0.46 2.25 11.19
C LEU A 224 0.49 2.67 10.07
N ALA A 225 0.24 2.25 8.82
CA ALA A 225 1.06 2.61 7.67
C ALA A 225 1.11 4.13 7.45
N PHE A 226 -0.01 4.83 7.56
CA PHE A 226 -0.03 6.29 7.42
C PHE A 226 0.66 6.97 8.60
N GLY A 227 0.36 6.52 9.83
CA GLY A 227 0.99 7.06 11.02
C GLY A 227 2.51 6.97 10.96
N VAL A 228 3.07 5.84 10.52
CA VAL A 228 4.53 5.64 10.52
C VAL A 228 5.25 6.16 9.27
N ALA A 229 4.57 6.27 8.13
CA ALA A 229 5.24 6.56 6.85
C ALA A 229 4.72 7.79 6.09
N LEU A 230 3.57 8.36 6.47
CA LEU A 230 2.99 9.56 5.84
C LEU A 230 2.80 10.72 6.83
N ASP A 231 2.79 10.48 8.14
CA ASP A 231 2.72 11.53 9.15
C ASP A 231 4.05 12.32 9.22
N PRO A 232 4.06 13.62 8.83
CA PRO A 232 5.27 14.44 8.90
C PRO A 232 5.82 14.58 10.33
N ARG A 233 4.97 14.44 11.35
CA ARG A 233 5.37 14.50 12.76
C ARG A 233 6.25 13.29 13.11
N GLN A 234 5.93 12.12 12.57
CA GLN A 234 6.73 10.91 12.77
C GLN A 234 8.00 10.89 11.91
N ALA A 235 7.96 11.51 10.73
CA ALA A 235 9.16 11.69 9.90
C ALA A 235 10.27 12.47 10.64
N LYS A 236 9.93 13.43 11.51
CA LYS A 236 10.89 14.14 12.37
C LYS A 236 11.56 13.24 13.43
N ILE A 237 10.94 12.13 13.79
CA ILE A 237 11.42 11.21 14.83
C ILE A 237 12.23 10.06 14.21
N PHE A 238 11.66 9.37 13.23
CA PHE A 238 12.26 8.17 12.62
C PHE A 238 13.07 8.45 11.35
N GLY A 239 12.90 9.63 10.76
CA GLY A 239 13.44 9.96 9.45
C GLY A 239 12.63 9.34 8.29
N HIS A 240 12.66 10.00 7.13
CA HIS A 240 11.93 9.57 5.94
C HIS A 240 12.34 8.18 5.44
N ALA A 241 13.62 7.82 5.63
CA ALA A 241 14.13 6.53 5.21
C ALA A 241 13.49 5.36 5.97
N ALA A 242 13.01 5.53 7.20
CA ALA A 242 12.43 4.42 7.96
C ALA A 242 10.99 4.06 7.52
N GLY A 243 10.27 5.01 6.91
CA GLY A 243 8.85 4.88 6.56
C GLY A 243 8.50 3.58 5.81
N PRO A 244 9.16 3.26 4.67
CA PRO A 244 8.89 2.04 3.91
C PRO A 244 9.06 0.76 4.73
N TRP A 245 10.10 0.68 5.56
CA TRP A 245 10.34 -0.49 6.43
C TRP A 245 9.24 -0.64 7.46
N LEU A 246 8.79 0.46 8.07
CA LEU A 246 7.70 0.42 9.04
C LEU A 246 6.37 0.00 8.39
N VAL A 247 6.10 0.41 7.14
CA VAL A 247 4.95 -0.11 6.35
C VAL A 247 5.08 -1.62 6.15
N GLY A 248 6.27 -2.11 5.79
CA GLY A 248 6.54 -3.55 5.69
C GLY A 248 6.26 -4.29 7.00
N VAL A 249 6.79 -3.79 8.12
CA VAL A 249 6.57 -4.37 9.46
C VAL A 249 5.07 -4.43 9.79
N VAL A 250 4.34 -3.34 9.57
CA VAL A 250 2.89 -3.30 9.78
C VAL A 250 2.18 -4.36 8.95
N LEU A 251 2.45 -4.41 7.64
CA LEU A 251 1.83 -5.38 6.75
C LEU A 251 2.14 -6.82 7.17
N GLY A 252 3.41 -7.12 7.47
CA GLY A 252 3.85 -8.45 7.91
C GLY A 252 3.16 -8.88 9.21
N VAL A 253 3.05 -7.99 10.19
CA VAL A 253 2.37 -8.26 11.47
C VAL A 253 0.88 -8.51 11.26
N VAL A 254 0.19 -7.69 10.45
CA VAL A 254 -1.26 -7.85 10.21
C VAL A 254 -1.55 -9.14 9.41
N CYS A 255 -0.74 -9.44 8.38
CA CYS A 255 -0.81 -10.71 7.66
C CYS A 255 -0.67 -11.89 8.62
N TRP A 256 0.33 -11.85 9.50
CA TRP A 256 0.60 -12.93 10.44
C TRP A 256 -0.55 -13.07 11.45
N ALA A 257 -0.95 -11.99 12.12
CA ALA A 257 -1.96 -11.99 13.19
C ALA A 257 -3.35 -12.48 12.74
N THR A 258 -3.66 -12.39 11.45
CA THR A 258 -4.98 -12.77 10.91
C THR A 258 -5.04 -14.20 10.38
N ALA A 259 -3.91 -14.88 10.20
CA ALA A 259 -3.84 -16.10 9.39
C ALA A 259 -3.89 -17.43 10.17
N PHE A 260 -3.68 -17.42 11.48
CA PHE A 260 -3.69 -18.65 12.31
C PHE A 260 -4.82 -18.70 13.35
N THR A 261 -5.62 -17.64 13.47
CA THR A 261 -6.62 -17.49 14.54
C THR A 261 -7.93 -18.23 14.27
N ARG A 262 -8.24 -18.56 13.01
CA ARG A 262 -9.51 -19.18 12.62
C ARG A 262 -9.31 -20.24 11.53
N PRO A 263 -9.67 -21.52 11.78
CA PRO A 263 -9.70 -22.55 10.76
C PRO A 263 -10.59 -22.16 9.57
N GLY A 264 -10.16 -22.48 8.35
CA GLY A 264 -10.85 -22.09 7.12
C GLY A 264 -10.63 -20.63 6.70
N TYR A 265 -9.84 -19.84 7.43
CA TYR A 265 -9.46 -18.48 7.05
C TYR A 265 -7.93 -18.35 7.08
N ILE A 266 -7.30 -18.26 5.91
CA ILE A 266 -5.84 -18.30 5.77
C ILE A 266 -5.22 -16.89 5.81
N GLY A 267 -5.85 -15.97 6.54
CA GLY A 267 -5.38 -14.59 6.72
C GLY A 267 -6.19 -13.54 5.97
N ALA A 268 -5.96 -12.29 6.32
CA ALA A 268 -6.49 -11.14 5.59
C ALA A 268 -5.72 -10.90 4.29
N SER A 269 -6.44 -10.43 3.27
CA SER A 269 -5.85 -10.09 1.96
C SER A 269 -5.10 -8.78 2.02
N LEU A 270 -5.74 -7.77 2.60
CA LEU A 270 -5.25 -6.40 2.77
C LEU A 270 -5.02 -5.63 1.45
N ASN A 271 -5.17 -6.29 0.30
CA ASN A 271 -4.89 -5.73 -1.03
C ASN A 271 -5.85 -6.34 -2.08
N PRO A 272 -6.86 -5.59 -2.55
CA PRO A 272 -7.81 -6.07 -3.55
C PRO A 272 -7.14 -6.59 -4.84
N ALA A 273 -6.11 -5.91 -5.34
CA ALA A 273 -5.40 -6.29 -6.56
C ALA A 273 -4.64 -7.61 -6.40
N ARG A 274 -4.17 -7.92 -5.18
CA ARG A 274 -3.51 -9.20 -4.88
C ARG A 274 -4.47 -10.37 -5.04
N CYS A 275 -5.63 -10.33 -4.38
CA CYS A 275 -6.59 -11.43 -4.52
C CYS A 275 -7.25 -11.47 -5.88
N PHE A 276 -7.47 -10.32 -6.53
CA PHE A 276 -7.90 -10.30 -7.92
C PHE A 276 -6.94 -11.09 -8.82
N GLY A 277 -5.63 -10.88 -8.68
CA GLY A 277 -4.60 -11.64 -9.39
C GLY A 277 -4.65 -13.14 -9.09
N VAL A 278 -4.81 -13.51 -7.82
CA VAL A 278 -4.97 -14.93 -7.42
C VAL A 278 -6.20 -15.55 -8.11
N TYR A 279 -7.33 -14.85 -8.16
CA TYR A 279 -8.56 -15.36 -8.78
C TYR A 279 -8.49 -15.46 -10.30
N VAL A 280 -7.71 -14.59 -10.95
CA VAL A 280 -7.37 -14.75 -12.37
C VAL A 280 -6.57 -16.05 -12.58
N ALA A 281 -5.67 -16.37 -11.65
CA ALA A 281 -4.82 -17.55 -11.71
C ALA A 281 -5.55 -18.87 -11.40
N SER A 282 -6.49 -18.85 -10.46
CA SER A 282 -7.32 -19.99 -10.08
C SER A 282 -8.75 -19.82 -10.60
N GLU A 283 -9.68 -19.36 -9.76
CA GLU A 283 -11.07 -19.05 -10.07
C GLU A 283 -11.60 -17.92 -9.18
N PHE A 284 -12.69 -17.27 -9.60
CA PHE A 284 -13.35 -16.22 -8.82
C PHE A 284 -14.38 -16.83 -7.86
N PRO A 285 -14.14 -16.78 -6.54
CA PRO A 285 -15.09 -17.28 -5.56
C PRO A 285 -16.26 -16.30 -5.39
N GLY A 286 -17.44 -16.79 -5.01
CA GLY A 286 -18.61 -15.93 -4.76
C GLY A 286 -18.42 -14.86 -3.68
N TYR A 287 -17.42 -15.00 -2.81
CA TYR A 287 -17.05 -14.02 -1.77
C TYR A 287 -15.99 -13.00 -2.23
N HIS A 288 -15.51 -13.03 -3.48
CA HIS A 288 -14.40 -12.18 -3.95
C HIS A 288 -14.61 -10.67 -3.72
N TRP A 289 -15.86 -10.22 -3.69
CA TRP A 289 -16.25 -8.83 -3.43
C TRP A 289 -15.85 -8.34 -2.03
N VAL A 290 -15.69 -9.26 -1.06
CA VAL A 290 -15.26 -8.95 0.31
C VAL A 290 -13.94 -8.20 0.29
N HIS A 291 -12.99 -8.65 -0.54
CA HIS A 291 -11.67 -8.05 -0.68
C HIS A 291 -11.68 -6.68 -1.37
N TRP A 292 -12.83 -6.16 -1.81
CA TRP A 292 -12.98 -4.81 -2.35
C TRP A 292 -13.79 -3.93 -1.40
N VAL A 293 -14.90 -4.45 -0.88
CA VAL A 293 -15.81 -3.71 0.00
C VAL A 293 -15.18 -3.43 1.37
N ALA A 294 -14.50 -4.40 1.97
CA ALA A 294 -13.84 -4.18 3.27
C ALA A 294 -12.75 -3.09 3.20
N PRO A 295 -11.79 -3.13 2.25
CA PRO A 295 -10.80 -2.07 2.10
C PRO A 295 -11.39 -0.70 1.81
N LEU A 296 -12.46 -0.62 0.99
CA LEU A 296 -13.17 0.63 0.73
C LEU A 296 -13.82 1.20 1.99
N ALA A 297 -14.52 0.37 2.75
CA ALA A 297 -15.14 0.78 4.01
C ALA A 297 -14.09 1.21 5.05
N ALA A 298 -12.96 0.48 5.12
CA ALA A 298 -11.85 0.83 6.01
C ALA A 298 -11.22 2.18 5.62
N ALA A 299 -10.98 2.41 4.33
CA ALA A 299 -10.47 3.69 3.82
C ALA A 299 -11.41 4.86 4.12
N ALA A 300 -12.73 4.67 3.97
CA ALA A 300 -13.71 5.69 4.34
C ALA A 300 -13.68 6.00 5.84
N ALA A 301 -13.64 4.98 6.70
CA ALA A 301 -13.54 5.16 8.15
C ALA A 301 -12.23 5.85 8.57
N HIS A 302 -11.11 5.48 7.94
CA HIS A 302 -9.81 6.12 8.14
C HIS A 302 -9.82 7.60 7.73
N GLY A 303 -10.38 7.92 6.56
CA GLY A 303 -10.54 9.30 6.11
C GLY A 303 -11.38 10.15 7.07
N LEU A 304 -12.47 9.61 7.63
CA LEU A 304 -13.28 10.31 8.62
C LEU A 304 -12.49 10.71 9.87
N VAL A 305 -11.61 9.84 10.36
CA VAL A 305 -10.74 10.16 11.50
C VAL A 305 -9.74 11.23 11.13
N TYR A 306 -9.18 11.19 9.92
CA TYR A 306 -8.20 12.18 9.46
C TYR A 306 -8.83 13.56 9.27
N LEU A 307 -10.13 13.63 8.94
CA LEU A 307 -10.87 14.91 8.96
C LEU A 307 -10.96 15.53 10.36
N ILE A 308 -10.90 14.71 11.42
CA ILE A 308 -10.93 15.15 12.82
C ILE A 308 -9.52 15.49 13.33
N ASP A 309 -8.52 14.66 13.00
CA ASP A 309 -7.09 14.88 13.33
C ASP A 309 -6.23 14.92 12.06
N PRO A 310 -6.06 16.12 11.45
CA PRO A 310 -5.25 16.28 10.25
C PRO A 310 -3.76 16.01 10.51
N LEU A 311 -3.12 15.10 9.73
CA LEU A 311 -1.67 14.84 9.88
C LEU A 311 -0.77 16.08 9.69
N TRP A 312 -1.23 17.05 8.89
CA TRP A 312 -0.47 18.24 8.52
C TRP A 312 -0.89 19.50 9.28
N SER A 313 -1.82 19.39 10.25
CA SER A 313 -2.01 20.44 11.25
C SER A 313 -1.17 20.09 12.47
N ASP A 314 -0.33 21.00 12.95
CA ASP A 314 0.18 20.88 14.31
C ASP A 314 -0.99 21.20 15.27
N PRO A 315 -1.43 20.25 16.12
CA PRO A 315 -2.47 20.53 17.10
C PRO A 315 -1.99 21.41 18.26
N ARG A 316 -0.73 21.89 18.24
CA ARG A 316 -0.14 22.78 19.25
C ARG A 316 0.12 24.19 18.73
#